data_AF-A0A2E7UMC7-F1
#
_entry.id   AF-A0A2E7UMC7-F1
#
_cell.length_a   1.000
_cell.length_b   1.000
_cell.length_c   1.000
_cell.angle_alpha   90.00
_cell.angle_beta   90.00
_cell.angle_gamma   90.00
#
_symmetry.space_group_name_H-M   'P 1'
#
loop_
_entity.id
_entity.type
_entity.pdbx_description
1 polymer ?
#
loop_
_entity_poly.entity_id
_entity_poly.type
_entity_poly.pdbx_seq_one_letter_code
_entity_poly.pdbx_strand_id
1 'polypeptide(L)'
;MDPSILNSDDWLQRVQALWIMWACLFFAVTAAISLIFAHAVIPSAVDSGTIGSRFNKYRLPLYIVGIISFLADIVILLYAIGLSVGVISEMYPKFWQ
;
A
#
# COMPACT_ATOMS: atom_id res chain seq x y z
N MET A 1 -6.90 30.12 -17.93
CA MET A 1 -5.61 30.10 -17.23
C MET A 1 -4.59 29.71 -18.27
N ASP A 2 -3.65 30.59 -18.59
CA ASP A 2 -2.51 30.18 -19.40
C ASP A 2 -1.71 29.15 -18.60
N PRO A 3 -1.34 27.99 -19.20
CA PRO A 3 -0.55 27.01 -18.48
C PRO A 3 0.80 27.63 -18.15
N SER A 4 1.01 27.95 -16.88
CA SER A 4 2.35 28.28 -16.38
C SER A 4 3.27 27.11 -16.69
N ILE A 5 4.45 27.39 -17.24
CA ILE A 5 5.47 26.37 -17.48
C ILE A 5 5.80 25.73 -16.14
N LEU A 6 5.56 24.42 -16.02
CA LEU A 6 5.95 23.63 -14.86
C LEU A 6 7.46 23.72 -14.67
N ASN A 7 7.89 24.15 -13.48
CA ASN A 7 9.30 24.17 -13.14
C ASN A 7 9.76 22.79 -12.64
N SER A 8 11.05 22.63 -12.40
CA SER A 8 11.61 21.36 -11.91
C SER A 8 11.06 20.94 -10.54
N ASP A 9 10.71 21.88 -9.68
CA ASP A 9 10.18 21.62 -8.34
C ASP A 9 8.76 21.05 -8.40
N ASP A 10 7.92 21.58 -9.29
CA ASP A 10 6.57 21.07 -9.54
C ASP A 10 6.60 19.61 -10.01
N TRP A 11 7.57 19.27 -10.87
CA TRP A 11 7.76 17.90 -11.34
C TRP A 11 8.24 16.98 -10.23
N LEU A 12 9.15 17.44 -9.37
CA LEU A 12 9.66 16.66 -8.24
C LEU A 12 8.53 16.30 -7.27
N GLN A 13 7.64 17.25 -6.95
CA GLN A 13 6.50 17.02 -6.07
C GLN A 13 5.54 15.96 -6.63
N ARG A 14 5.27 15.98 -7.94
CA ARG A 14 4.42 14.98 -8.62
C ARG A 14 5.04 13.59 -8.63
N VAL A 15 6.35 13.51 -8.90
CA VAL A 15 7.09 12.24 -8.86
C VAL A 15 7.11 11.68 -7.44
N GLN A 16 7.28 12.52 -6.42
CA GLN A 16 7.21 12.10 -5.02
C GLN A 16 5.82 11.54 -4.66
N ALA A 17 4.74 12.21 -5.08
CA ALA A 17 3.38 11.71 -4.88
C ALA A 17 3.18 10.34 -5.54
N LEU A 18 3.69 10.16 -6.77
CA LEU A 18 3.63 8.88 -7.47
C LEU A 18 4.42 7.77 -6.74
N TRP A 19 5.60 8.08 -6.22
CA TRP A 19 6.39 7.14 -5.41
C TRP A 19 5.67 6.71 -4.15
N ILE A 20 4.97 7.63 -3.48
CA ILE A 20 4.16 7.32 -2.30
C ILE A 20 3.01 6.37 -2.69
N MET A 21 2.34 6.60 -3.83
CA MET A 21 1.29 5.68 -4.31
C MET A 21 1.84 4.28 -4.62
N TRP A 22 3.02 4.19 -5.24
CA TRP A 22 3.70 2.90 -5.47
C TRP A 22 4.09 2.20 -4.17
N ALA A 23 4.53 2.96 -3.16
CA ALA A 23 4.81 2.42 -1.84
C ALA A 23 3.54 1.84 -1.18
N CYS A 24 2.42 2.56 -1.21
CA CYS A 24 1.14 2.03 -0.72
C CYS A 24 0.75 0.74 -1.44
N LEU A 25 0.81 0.73 -2.78
CA LEU A 25 0.48 -0.47 -3.56
C LEU A 25 1.37 -1.66 -3.18
N PHE A 26 2.68 -1.44 -3.02
CA PHE A 26 3.61 -2.50 -2.61
C PHE A 26 3.24 -3.07 -1.24
N PHE A 27 2.97 -2.23 -0.25
CA PHE A 27 2.59 -2.69 1.09
C PHE A 27 1.22 -3.36 1.11
N ALA A 28 0.23 -2.83 0.40
CA ALA A 28 -1.10 -3.43 0.27
C ALA A 28 -1.03 -4.84 -0.34
N VAL A 29 -0.29 -5.01 -1.44
CA VAL A 29 -0.10 -6.32 -2.10
C VAL A 29 0.65 -7.29 -1.18
N THR A 30 1.70 -6.82 -0.51
CA THR A 30 2.48 -7.65 0.42
C THR A 30 1.62 -8.12 1.59
N ALA A 31 0.83 -7.22 2.18
CA ALA A 31 -0.10 -7.54 3.26
C ALA A 31 -1.15 -8.55 2.81
N ALA A 32 -1.80 -8.32 1.65
CA ALA A 32 -2.82 -9.18 1.12
C ALA A 32 -2.30 -10.61 0.86
N ILE A 33 -1.18 -10.74 0.13
CA ILE A 33 -0.57 -12.04 -0.16
C ILE A 33 -0.18 -12.73 1.15
N SER A 34 0.52 -12.04 2.04
CA SER A 34 1.00 -12.64 3.28
C SER A 34 -0.13 -13.16 4.16
N LEU A 35 -1.19 -12.37 4.34
CA LEU A 35 -2.34 -12.74 5.16
C LEU A 35 -3.19 -13.85 4.53
N ILE A 36 -3.44 -13.81 3.21
CA ILE A 36 -4.17 -14.87 2.51
C ILE A 36 -3.45 -16.21 2.67
N PHE A 37 -2.12 -16.22 2.52
CA PHE A 37 -1.35 -17.45 2.68
C PHE A 37 -1.35 -17.95 4.13
N ALA A 38 -1.19 -17.06 5.11
CA ALA A 38 -1.19 -17.41 6.53
C ALA A 38 -2.54 -17.89 7.07
N HIS A 39 -3.63 -17.34 6.52
CA HIS A 39 -4.99 -17.52 7.03
C HIS A 39 -5.81 -18.57 6.28
N ALA A 40 -5.71 -18.60 4.95
CA ALA A 40 -6.54 -19.48 4.12
C ALA A 40 -5.71 -20.59 3.46
N VAL A 41 -4.63 -20.26 2.76
CA VAL A 41 -3.92 -21.22 1.89
C VAL A 41 -3.21 -22.30 2.69
N ILE A 42 -2.33 -21.93 3.63
CA ILE A 42 -1.55 -22.92 4.40
C ILE A 42 -2.47 -23.80 5.26
N PRO A 43 -3.43 -23.26 6.04
CA PRO A 43 -4.35 -24.09 6.82
C PRO A 43 -5.15 -25.05 5.95
N SER A 44 -5.76 -24.54 4.86
CA SER A 44 -6.55 -25.38 3.96
C SER A 44 -5.73 -26.52 3.35
N ALA A 45 -4.48 -26.26 2.97
CA ALA A 45 -3.60 -27.26 2.36
C ALA A 45 -3.06 -28.29 3.37
N VAL A 46 -2.90 -27.88 4.64
CA VAL A 46 -2.53 -28.80 5.73
C VAL A 46 -3.71 -29.70 6.08
N ASP A 47 -4.91 -29.14 6.18
CA ASP A 47 -6.13 -29.88 6.56
C ASP A 47 -6.56 -30.87 5.48
N SER A 48 -6.33 -30.55 4.19
CA SER A 48 -6.55 -31.47 3.06
C SER A 48 -5.47 -32.55 2.90
N GLY A 49 -4.40 -32.51 3.70
CA GLY A 49 -3.26 -33.42 3.57
C GLY A 49 -2.39 -33.17 2.33
N THR A 50 -2.59 -32.07 1.62
CA THR A 50 -1.79 -31.70 0.43
C THR A 50 -0.36 -31.32 0.81
N ILE A 51 -0.18 -30.70 1.98
CA ILE A 51 1.14 -30.39 2.56
C ILE A 51 1.23 -30.90 4.00
N GLY A 52 2.45 -31.16 4.47
CA GLY A 52 2.67 -31.64 5.84
C GLY A 52 2.40 -30.58 6.91
N SER A 53 1.98 -31.01 8.11
CA SER A 53 1.71 -30.13 9.26
C SER A 53 2.90 -29.26 9.68
N ARG A 54 4.13 -29.63 9.30
CA ARG A 54 5.36 -28.85 9.51
C ARG A 54 5.30 -27.45 8.89
N PHE A 55 4.46 -27.23 7.88
CA PHE A 55 4.30 -25.92 7.23
C PHE A 55 3.53 -24.90 8.08
N ASN A 56 2.82 -25.34 9.14
CA ASN A 56 2.12 -24.42 10.04
C ASN A 56 3.05 -23.40 10.72
N LYS A 57 4.34 -23.72 10.89
CA LYS A 57 5.33 -22.80 11.45
C LYS A 57 5.53 -21.53 10.61
N TYR A 58 5.28 -21.59 9.30
CA TYR A 58 5.42 -20.44 8.40
C TYR A 58 4.26 -19.45 8.50
N ARG A 59 3.15 -19.84 9.13
CA ARG A 59 2.01 -18.94 9.33
C ARG A 59 2.39 -17.75 10.20
N LEU A 60 3.14 -17.97 11.28
CA LEU A 60 3.55 -16.91 12.20
C LEU A 60 4.38 -15.81 11.51
N PRO A 61 5.48 -16.11 10.79
CA PRO A 61 6.24 -15.06 10.10
C PRO A 61 5.40 -14.37 9.01
N LEU A 62 4.51 -15.09 8.31
CA LEU A 62 3.59 -14.48 7.34
C LEU A 62 2.57 -13.53 8.01
N TYR A 63 2.05 -13.87 9.18
CA TYR A 63 1.21 -12.93 9.94
C TYR A 63 1.99 -11.68 10.33
N ILE A 64 3.22 -11.84 10.83
CA ILE A 64 4.07 -10.71 11.23
C ILE A 64 4.33 -9.79 10.04
N VAL A 65 4.79 -10.35 8.91
CA VAL A 65 5.02 -9.58 7.68
C VAL A 65 3.74 -8.89 7.22
N GLY A 66 2.62 -9.62 7.19
CA GLY A 66 1.34 -9.08 6.72
C GLY A 66 0.84 -7.92 7.58
N ILE A 67 0.91 -8.05 8.90
CA ILE A 67 0.49 -7.00 9.84
C ILE A 67 1.42 -5.79 9.76
N ILE A 68 2.74 -5.99 9.72
CA ILE A 68 3.69 -4.89 9.61
C ILE A 68 3.48 -4.13 8.30
N SER A 69 3.34 -4.84 7.17
CA SER A 69 3.06 -4.22 5.88
C SER A 69 1.74 -3.45 5.89
N PHE A 70 0.68 -4.01 6.50
CA PHE A 70 -0.60 -3.32 6.61
C PHE A 70 -0.54 -2.04 7.45
N LEU A 71 0.15 -2.08 8.59
CA LEU A 71 0.34 -0.89 9.43
C LEU A 71 1.19 0.17 8.72
N ALA A 72 2.24 -0.24 8.01
CA ALA A 72 3.04 0.67 7.19
C ALA A 72 2.20 1.31 6.08
N ASP A 73 1.34 0.53 5.40
CA ASP A 73 0.43 1.03 4.38
C ASP A 73 -0.52 2.10 4.93
N ILE A 74 -1.14 1.85 6.09
CA ILE A 74 -2.03 2.83 6.75
C ILE A 74 -1.28 4.14 7.02
N VAL A 75 -0.08 4.07 7.59
CA VAL A 75 0.71 5.26 7.93
C VAL A 75 1.06 6.06 6.67
N ILE A 76 1.50 5.40 5.61
CA ILE A 76 1.88 6.05 4.35
C ILE A 76 0.65 6.60 3.64
N LEU A 77 -0.47 5.89 3.65
CA LEU A 77 -1.72 6.33 3.04
C LEU A 77 -2.26 7.59 3.72
N LEU A 78 -2.26 7.64 5.05
CA LEU A 78 -2.68 8.84 5.80
C LEU A 78 -1.78 10.04 5.48
N TYR A 79 -0.47 9.80 5.39
CA TYR A 79 0.49 10.82 4.95
C TYR A 79 0.21 11.29 3.51
N ALA A 80 -0.09 10.36 2.60
CA ALA A 80 -0.41 10.66 1.20
C ALA A 80 -1.69 11.50 1.06
N ILE A 81 -2.73 11.21 1.84
CA ILE A 81 -3.98 11.97 1.86
C ILE A 81 -3.73 13.40 2.35
N GLY A 82 -2.88 13.58 3.36
CA GLY A 82 -2.50 14.92 3.83
C GLY A 82 -1.86 15.78 2.73
N LEU A 83 -0.98 15.18 1.93
CA LEU A 83 -0.35 15.86 0.78
C LEU A 83 -1.32 16.11 -0.38
N SER A 84 -2.25 15.18 -0.63
CA SER A 84 -3.12 15.24 -1.80
C SER A 84 -4.16 16.35 -1.73
N VAL A 85 -4.57 16.79 -0.53
CA VAL A 85 -5.52 17.92 -0.36
C VAL A 85 -4.96 19.19 -1.01
N GLY A 86 -3.67 19.48 -0.82
CA GLY A 86 -2.99 20.61 -1.46
C GLY A 86 -2.99 20.47 -2.98
N VAL A 87 -2.52 19.33 -3.48
CA VAL A 87 -2.44 19.04 -4.92
C VAL A 87 -3.80 19.11 -5.63
N ILE A 88 -4.85 18.55 -5.01
CA ILE A 88 -6.21 18.58 -5.57
C ILE A 88 -6.73 20.02 -5.60
N SER A 89 -6.49 20.81 -4.55
CA SER A 89 -6.92 22.21 -4.52
C SER A 89 -6.20 23.08 -5.57
N GLU A 90 -4.94 22.76 -5.88
CA GLU A 90 -4.17 23.44 -6.93
C GLU A 90 -4.62 23.04 -8.34
N MET A 91 -4.79 21.75 -8.59
CA MET A 91 -5.20 21.24 -9.91
C MET A 91 -6.68 21.50 -10.22
N TYR A 92 -7.52 21.43 -9.19
CA TYR A 92 -8.97 21.57 -9.29
C TYR A 92 -9.48 22.53 -8.19
N PRO A 93 -9.32 23.85 -8.39
CA PRO A 93 -9.69 24.86 -7.38
C PRO A 93 -11.17 24.82 -6.97
N LYS A 94 -12.03 24.27 -7.84
CA LYS A 94 -13.47 24.12 -7.60
C LYS A 94 -13.87 22.74 -7.06
N PHE A 95 -12.92 21.85 -6.75
CA PHE A 95 -13.24 20.49 -6.34
C PHE A 95 -14.03 20.42 -5.02
N TRP A 96 -13.79 21.38 -4.12
CA TRP A 96 -14.41 21.43 -2.79
C TRP A 96 -15.62 22.38 -2.70
N GLN A 97 -15.98 23.06 -3.80
CA GLN A 97 -17.16 23.94 -3.90
C GLN A 97 -18.37 23.15 -4.39
#